data_AF-A0A5E9G3U4-F1
#
_entry.id   AF-A0A5E9G3U4-F1
#
_cell.length_a   1.000
_cell.length_b   1.000
_cell.length_c   1.000
_cell.angle_alpha   90.00
_cell.angle_beta   90.00
_cell.angle_gamma   90.00
#
_symmetry.space_group_name_H-M   'P 1'
#
loop_
_entity.id
_entity.type
_entity.pdbx_description
1 polymer ?
#
loop_
_entity_poly.entity_id
_entity_poly.type
_entity_poly.pdbx_seq_one_letter_code
_entity_poly.pdbx_strand_id
1 'polypeptide(L)' 'MDSKQEKNAVDDVVRRLEVRYADLPTGRVKSVVSACHASLDDKPIRDFIPVLVEHAARSQLRAERRPAPYTAPHVA' A
#
# COMPACT_ATOMS: atom_id res chain seq x y z
N MET A 1 7.08 -19.18 2.78
CA MET A 1 5.63 -18.92 2.80
C MET A 1 5.07 -19.38 1.47
N ASP A 2 3.96 -20.11 1.49
CA ASP A 2 3.29 -20.53 0.25
C ASP A 2 2.35 -19.43 -0.28
N SER A 3 2.06 -19.44 -1.58
CA SER A 3 1.26 -18.44 -2.30
C SER A 3 -0.12 -18.21 -1.68
N LYS A 4 -0.75 -19.25 -1.12
CA LYS A 4 -2.06 -19.11 -0.45
C LYS A 4 -1.94 -18.36 0.88
N GLN A 5 -0.90 -18.66 1.66
CA GLN A 5 -0.66 -17.96 2.92
C GLN A 5 -0.31 -16.49 2.66
N GLU A 6 0.48 -16.22 1.62
CA GLU A 6 0.82 -14.85 1.19
C GLU A 6 -0.43 -14.05 0.84
N LYS A 7 -1.32 -14.60 -0.01
CA LYS A 7 -2.58 -13.95 -0.39
C LYS A 7 -3.44 -13.63 0.83
N ASN A 8 -3.60 -14.57 1.75
CA ASN A 8 -4.38 -14.34 2.97
C ASN A 8 -3.76 -13.22 3.82
N ALA A 9 -2.43 -13.20 3.97
CA ALA A 9 -1.74 -12.16 4.71
C ALA A 9 -1.87 -10.78 4.04
N VAL A 10 -1.85 -10.73 2.71
CA VAL A 10 -2.09 -9.49 1.95
C VAL A 10 -3.55 -9.03 2.09
N ASP A 11 -4.53 -9.94 2.09
CA ASP A 11 -5.94 -9.60 2.35
C ASP A 11 -6.13 -9.02 3.75
N ASP A 12 -5.42 -9.55 4.75
CA ASP A 12 -5.44 -9.00 6.11
C ASP A 12 -4.79 -7.61 6.17
N VAL A 13 -3.76 -7.34 5.35
CA VAL A 13 -3.20 -6.00 5.18
C VAL A 13 -4.27 -5.04 4.63
N VAL A 14 -5.02 -5.45 3.60
CA VAL A 14 -6.11 -4.63 3.03
C VAL A 14 -7.10 -4.24 4.12
N ARG A 15 -7.62 -5.21 4.88
CA ARG A 15 -8.59 -4.96 5.97
C ARG A 15 -8.06 -3.97 7.00
N ARG A 16 -6.79 -4.11 7.42
CA ARG A 16 -6.16 -3.18 8.39
C ARG A 16 -6.04 -1.76 7.82
N LEU A 17 -5.69 -1.63 6.55
CA LEU A 17 -5.54 -0.34 5.90
C LEU A 17 -6.88 0.33 5.62
N GLU A 18 -7.93 -0.42 5.28
CA GLU A 18 -9.28 0.11 5.10
C GLU A 18 -9.81 0.75 6.39
N VAL A 19 -9.59 0.11 7.54
CA VAL A 19 -9.95 0.68 8.86
C VAL A 19 -9.13 1.93 9.17
N ARG A 20 -7.82 1.92 8.86
CA ARG A 20 -6.91 3.03 9.16
C ARG A 20 -7.15 4.27 8.28
N TYR A 21 -7.51 4.05 7.02
CA TYR A 21 -7.74 5.08 6.00
C TYR A 21 -9.22 5.13 5.60
N ALA A 22 -10.11 5.09 6.58
CA ALA A 22 -11.57 5.04 6.38
C ALA A 22 -12.16 6.30 5.70
N ASP A 23 -11.38 7.37 5.59
CA ASP A 23 -11.67 8.59 4.83
C ASP A 23 -11.38 8.46 3.33
N LEU A 24 -10.63 7.44 2.92
CA LEU A 24 -10.37 7.12 1.52
C LEU A 24 -11.36 6.06 1.01
N PRO A 25 -11.70 6.06 -0.29
CA PRO A 25 -12.53 5.01 -0.86
C PRO A 25 -11.89 3.63 -0.66
N THR A 26 -12.67 2.64 -0.23
CA THR A 26 -12.23 1.25 -0.01
C THR A 26 -11.54 0.67 -1.27
N GLY A 27 -12.09 0.96 -2.45
CA GLY A 27 -11.48 0.54 -3.72
C GLY A 27 -10.09 1.12 -3.97
N ARG A 28 -9.79 2.31 -3.42
CA ARG A 28 -8.47 2.95 -3.52
C ARG A 28 -7.44 2.20 -2.68
N VAL A 29 -7.78 1.90 -1.43
CA VAL A 29 -6.90 1.14 -0.52
C VAL A 29 -6.54 -0.21 -1.13
N LYS A 30 -7.54 -0.95 -1.61
CA LYS A 30 -7.32 -2.24 -2.28
C LYS A 30 -6.43 -2.10 -3.50
N SER A 31 -6.68 -1.11 -4.36
CA SER A 31 -5.88 -0.87 -5.57
C SER A 31 -4.41 -0.60 -5.27
N VAL A 32 -4.13 0.21 -4.25
CA VAL A 32 -2.75 0.54 -3.83
C VAL A 32 -2.04 -0.72 -3.31
N VAL A 33 -2.70 -1.50 -2.46
CA VAL A 33 -2.14 -2.75 -1.92
C VAL A 33 -1.83 -3.74 -3.05
N SER A 34 -2.76 -3.94 -4.00
CA SER A 34 -2.55 -4.82 -5.14
C SER A 34 -1.40 -4.35 -6.04
N ALA A 35 -1.25 -3.04 -6.27
CA ALA A 35 -0.13 -2.51 -7.04
C ALA A 35 1.22 -2.73 -6.34
N CYS A 36 1.29 -2.51 -5.02
CA CYS A 36 2.49 -2.80 -4.23
C CYS A 36 2.82 -4.30 -4.24
N HIS A 37 1.82 -5.16 -4.15
CA HIS A 37 1.99 -6.62 -4.19
C HIS A 37 2.55 -7.08 -5.54
N ALA A 38 1.95 -6.65 -6.65
CA ALA A 38 2.39 -6.99 -8.01
C ALA A 38 3.84 -6.53 -8.30
N SER A 39 4.28 -5.41 -7.70
CA SER A 39 5.67 -4.93 -7.86
C SER A 39 6.74 -5.87 -7.29
N LEU A 40 6.32 -6.88 -6.52
CA LEU A 40 7.19 -7.87 -5.87
C LEU A 40 7.05 -9.27 -6.47
N ASP A 41 6.29 -9.43 -7.57
CA ASP A 41 6.02 -10.74 -8.17
C ASP A 41 7.26 -11.49 -8.66
N ASP A 42 8.34 -10.80 -8.99
CA ASP A 42 9.60 -11.42 -9.43
C ASP A 42 10.55 -11.76 -8.27
N LYS A 43 10.14 -11.57 -7.00
CA LYS A 43 11.01 -11.81 -5.83
C LYS A 43 10.92 -13.27 -5.34
N PRO A 44 12.06 -13.96 -5.18
CA PRO A 44 12.07 -15.37 -4.74
C PRO A 44 11.80 -15.54 -3.24
N ILE A 45 12.06 -14.53 -2.40
CA ILE A 45 11.82 -14.56 -0.96
C ILE A 45 10.46 -13.91 -0.68
N ARG A 46 9.48 -14.74 -0.30
CA ARG A 46 8.07 -14.34 -0.16
C ARG A 46 7.63 -14.02 1.28
N ASP A 47 8.38 -14.48 2.29
CA ASP A 47 8.01 -14.36 3.71
C ASP A 47 7.81 -12.91 4.18
N PHE A 48 8.50 -11.96 3.54
CA PHE A 48 8.45 -10.54 3.88
C PHE A 48 7.49 -9.73 3.00
N ILE A 49 6.90 -10.32 1.95
CA ILE A 49 6.02 -9.59 1.03
C ILE A 49 4.87 -8.88 1.76
N PRO A 50 4.12 -9.51 2.69
CA PRO A 50 3.02 -8.82 3.36
C PRO A 50 3.46 -7.55 4.11
N VAL A 51 4.62 -7.60 4.76
CA VAL A 51 5.17 -6.46 5.51
C VAL A 51 5.64 -5.35 4.56
N LEU A 52 6.33 -5.72 3.48
CA LEU A 52 6.79 -4.76 2.47
C LEU A 52 5.62 -4.07 1.77
N VAL A 53 4.59 -4.83 1.41
CA VAL A 53 3.34 -4.34 0.82
C VAL A 53 2.65 -3.37 1.77
N GLU A 54 2.49 -3.73 3.05
CA GLU A 54 1.87 -2.85 4.04
C GLU A 54 2.67 -1.54 4.18
N HIS A 55 4.00 -1.62 4.26
CA HIS A 55 4.85 -0.45 4.40
C HIS A 55 4.73 0.50 3.19
N ALA A 56 4.82 -0.05 1.97
CA ALA A 56 4.72 0.72 0.74
C ALA A 56 3.33 1.37 0.59
N ALA A 57 2.26 0.60 0.81
CA ALA A 57 0.89 1.09 0.72
C ALA A 57 0.62 2.21 1.73
N ARG A 58 1.08 2.07 2.99
CA ARG A 58 0.97 3.13 4.00
C ARG A 58 1.69 4.41 3.61
N SER A 59 2.84 4.28 2.96
CA SER A 59 3.58 5.46 2.50
C SER A 59 2.79 6.24 1.45
N GLN A 60 2.24 5.53 0.45
CA GLN A 60 1.42 6.12 -0.62
C GLN A 60 0.12 6.72 -0.09
N LEU A 61 -0.67 5.96 0.69
CA LEU A 61 -1.95 6.42 1.24
C LEU A 61 -1.76 7.61 2.20
N ARG A 62 -0.64 7.68 2.93
CA ARG A 62 -0.30 8.86 3.76
C ARG A 62 -0.01 10.09 2.92
N ALA A 63 0.68 9.92 1.78
CA ALA A 63 0.95 11.00 0.86
C ALA A 63 -0.34 11.52 0.20
N GLU A 64 -1.32 10.66 -0.06
CA GLU A 64 -2.65 11.04 -0.58
C GLU A 64 -3.49 11.82 0.46
N ARG A 65 -3.43 11.41 1.73
CA ARG A 65 -4.08 12.14 2.84
C ARG A 65 -3.49 13.52 3.09
N ARG A 66 -2.17 13.67 2.90
CA ARG A 66 -1.52 14.97 3.07
C ARG A 66 -1.81 15.78 1.82
N PRO A 67 -2.48 16.95 1.90
CA PRO A 67 -2.54 17.84 0.75
C PRO A 67 -1.10 18.13 0.29
N ALA A 68 -0.88 18.12 -1.04
CA ALA A 68 0.42 18.33 -1.63
C ALA A 68 1.14 19.51 -0.94
N PRO A 69 2.41 19.37 -0.53
CA PRO A 69 3.12 20.51 0.03
C PRO A 69 3.09 21.66 -0.98
N TYR A 70 2.74 22.85 -0.51
CA TYR A 70 2.75 24.08 -1.28
C TYR A 70 4.07 24.19 -2.06
N THR A 71 4.01 24.02 -3.38
CA THR A 71 5.08 24.48 -4.27
C THR A 71 4.93 25.99 -4.34
N ALA A 72 5.74 26.71 -3.57
CA ALA A 72 5.97 28.11 -3.85
C ALA A 72 6.53 28.18 -5.29
N PRO A 73 5.98 29.02 -6.18
CA PRO A 73 6.61 29.24 -7.46
C PRO A 73 8.02 29.77 -7.19
N HIS A 74 9.03 29.00 -7.62
CA HIS A 74 10.41 29.48 -7.65
C HIS A 74 10.42 30.60 -8.69
N VAL A 75 10.40 31.84 -8.20
CA VAL A 75 10.59 33.03 -9.02
C VAL A 75 11.96 32.92 -9.71
N ALA A 76 11.97 33.23 -11.01
CA ALA A 76 13.09 33.13 -11.92
C ALA A 76 14.29 34.00 -11.51
#